data_AF-A0A6B2C1V3-F1
#
_entry.id   AF-A0A6B2C1V3-F1
#
_cell.length_a   1.000
_cell.length_b   1.000
_cell.length_c   1.000
_cell.angle_alpha   90.00
_cell.angle_beta   90.00
_cell.angle_gamma   90.00
#
_symmetry.space_group_name_H-M   'P 1'
#
loop_
_entity.id
_entity.type
_entity.pdbx_description
1 polymer ?
#
loop_
_entity_poly.entity_id
_entity_poly.type
_entity_poly.pdbx_seq_one_letter_code
_entity_poly.pdbx_strand_id
1 'polypeptide(L)'
;MTKETEAKVFTLLPGSSEIKRGGNSSYKVQKVELVGTPRTKLLGIEEKARGTVDITKAQIIVSVGRGIGKKDGIELAKQLAQKLGGELAGSRPVCSDLHWLEEDRQVGLSGKKVRPKIYIALGISGQIQHIVGMRDSKIVIAINKDKNAPIFNEADYGIVGDIYKVVPMLLKKLEG
;
A
#
# COMPACT_ATOMS: atom_id res chain seq x y z
N MET A 1 40.63 10.43 0.34
CA MET A 1 41.05 9.40 1.31
C MET A 1 39.86 9.05 2.20
N THR A 2 39.11 8.03 1.80
CA THR A 2 38.04 7.43 2.61
C THR A 2 38.70 6.76 3.81
N LYS A 3 38.50 7.29 5.02
CA LYS A 3 38.94 6.62 6.24
C LYS A 3 38.07 5.36 6.40
N GLU A 4 38.64 4.20 6.10
CA GLU A 4 38.02 2.94 6.48
C GLU A 4 37.90 2.91 7.99
N THR A 5 36.68 2.80 8.48
CA THR A 5 36.36 2.66 9.89
C THR A 5 36.03 1.19 10.13
N GLU A 6 36.55 0.60 11.21
CA GLU A 6 36.27 -0.79 11.60
C GLU A 6 34.78 -1.04 11.93
N ALA A 7 33.98 0.02 12.01
CA ALA A 7 32.56 -0.04 12.30
C ALA A 7 31.77 -0.57 11.09
N LYS A 8 31.03 -1.68 11.30
CA LYS A 8 30.04 -2.18 10.35
C LYS A 8 28.71 -1.48 10.57
N VAL A 9 28.20 -0.81 9.54
CA VAL A 9 26.89 -0.14 9.57
C VAL A 9 25.84 -1.08 8.97
N PHE A 10 24.79 -1.38 9.73
CA PHE A 10 23.64 -2.14 9.27
C PHE A 10 22.39 -1.26 9.37
N THR A 11 21.58 -1.22 8.31
CA THR A 11 20.24 -0.64 8.37
C THR A 11 19.22 -1.76 8.52
N LEU A 12 18.35 -1.65 9.51
CA LEU A 12 17.31 -2.65 9.79
C LEU A 12 15.96 -2.13 9.31
N LEU A 13 15.17 -3.00 8.68
CA LEU A 13 13.78 -2.71 8.33
C LEU A 13 12.95 -2.56 9.61
N PRO A 14 12.04 -1.57 9.70
CA PRO A 14 11.10 -1.47 10.81
C PRO A 14 10.33 -2.79 10.98
N GLY A 15 10.35 -3.36 12.19
CA GLY A 15 9.68 -4.63 12.51
C GLY A 15 10.46 -5.91 12.13
N SER A 16 11.70 -5.81 11.66
CA SER A 16 12.53 -6.98 11.31
C SER A 16 13.11 -7.74 12.52
N SER A 17 12.94 -7.24 13.73
CA SER A 17 13.39 -7.88 14.97
C SER A 17 12.29 -7.85 16.03
N GLU A 18 12.27 -8.88 16.88
CA GLU A 18 11.34 -8.93 18.00
C GLU A 18 11.66 -7.86 19.04
N ILE A 19 10.62 -7.16 19.50
CA ILE A 19 10.75 -6.15 20.55
C ILE A 19 10.97 -6.87 21.88
N LYS A 20 12.23 -6.98 22.32
CA LYS A 20 12.53 -7.31 23.72
C LYS A 20 12.32 -6.05 24.55
N ARG A 21 11.23 -6.00 25.32
CA ARG A 21 11.05 -4.99 26.38
C ARG A 21 12.12 -5.23 27.43
N GLY A 22 13.03 -4.27 27.61
CA GLY A 22 14.09 -4.36 28.61
C GLY A 22 13.51 -4.44 30.02
N GLY A 23 14.00 -5.40 30.82
CA GLY A 23 13.88 -5.34 32.28
C GLY A 23 14.79 -4.26 32.87
N ASN A 24 14.75 -4.09 34.20
CA ASN A 24 15.48 -3.10 35.00
C ASN A 24 17.03 -3.16 34.83
N SER A 25 17.51 -2.74 33.66
CA SER A 25 18.94 -2.72 33.33
C SER A 25 19.46 -1.30 33.50
N SER A 26 20.48 -1.14 34.33
CA SER A 26 21.27 0.09 34.44
C SER A 26 21.99 0.35 33.12
N TYR A 27 21.71 1.48 32.47
CA TYR A 27 22.42 1.93 31.27
C TYR A 27 23.25 3.19 31.55
N LYS A 28 24.44 3.26 30.97
CA LYS A 28 25.30 4.44 31.05
C LYS A 28 24.97 5.37 29.88
N VAL A 29 24.32 6.50 30.18
CA VAL A 29 24.07 7.54 29.17
C VAL A 29 25.36 8.34 28.96
N GLN A 30 25.88 8.33 27.73
CA GLN A 30 27.02 9.15 27.34
C GLN A 30 26.55 10.26 26.41
N LYS A 31 26.80 11.51 26.78
CA LYS A 31 26.54 12.66 25.90
C LYS A 31 27.68 12.74 24.87
N VAL A 32 27.33 12.73 23.60
CA VAL A 32 28.28 12.87 22.49
C VAL A 32 28.12 14.28 21.91
N GLU A 33 29.23 15.00 21.78
CA GLU A 33 29.26 16.31 21.12
C GLU A 33 29.39 16.13 19.60
N LEU A 34 28.53 16.83 18.85
CA LEU A 34 28.54 16.79 17.39
C LEU A 34 29.69 17.65 16.86
N VAL A 35 30.60 17.02 16.11
CA VAL A 35 31.69 17.71 15.42
C VAL A 35 31.22 18.07 14.01
N GLY A 36 30.82 19.32 13.80
CA GLY A 36 30.49 19.87 12.49
C GLY A 36 29.36 20.90 12.50
N THR A 37 29.36 21.79 11.50
CA THR A 37 28.29 22.80 11.35
C THR A 37 27.09 22.17 10.63
N PRO A 38 25.87 22.22 11.20
CA PRO A 38 24.68 21.72 10.52
C PRO A 38 24.42 22.53 9.25
N ARG A 39 24.34 21.84 8.10
CA ARG A 39 24.02 22.46 6.80
C ARG A 39 22.52 22.63 6.56
N THR A 40 21.70 22.05 7.45
CA THR A 40 20.24 22.00 7.30
C THR A 40 19.61 22.59 8.54
N LYS A 41 18.66 23.50 8.36
CA LYS A 41 17.85 24.08 9.43
C LYS A 41 16.46 23.44 9.39
N LEU A 42 16.04 22.82 10.48
CA LEU A 42 14.66 22.35 10.64
C LEU A 42 13.76 23.59 10.77
N LEU A 43 12.87 23.80 9.81
CA LEU A 43 11.94 24.94 9.80
C LEU A 43 10.64 24.63 10.55
N GLY A 44 10.23 23.36 10.57
CA GLY A 44 9.01 22.90 11.23
C GLY A 44 8.79 21.41 11.00
N ILE A 45 7.89 20.83 11.79
CA ILE A 45 7.39 19.47 11.62
C ILE A 45 5.88 19.60 11.44
N GLU A 46 5.37 19.20 10.28
CA GLU A 46 3.94 19.11 10.04
C GLU A 46 3.52 17.65 10.15
N GLU A 47 2.69 17.33 11.14
CA GLU A 47 2.02 16.03 11.19
C GLU A 47 0.94 15.99 10.10
N LYS A 48 1.09 15.09 9.12
CA LYS A 48 -0.01 14.81 8.19
C LYS A 48 -1.23 14.40 9.00
N ALA A 49 -2.35 15.10 8.79
CA ALA A 49 -3.64 14.70 9.34
C ALA A 49 -3.85 13.21 9.02
N ARG A 50 -4.06 12.38 10.04
CA ARG A 50 -4.31 10.95 9.85
C ARG A 50 -5.42 10.82 8.81
N GLY A 51 -5.12 10.21 7.65
CA GLY A 51 -6.15 9.88 6.68
C GLY A 51 -7.27 9.16 7.41
N THR A 52 -8.51 9.62 7.21
CA THR A 52 -9.71 9.19 7.95
C THR A 52 -9.98 7.68 7.86
N VAL A 53 -9.26 6.97 6.98
CA VAL A 53 -9.41 5.54 6.74
C VAL A 53 -8.07 4.81 6.88
N ASP A 54 -8.04 3.86 7.81
CA ASP A 54 -6.94 2.90 7.95
C ASP A 54 -7.21 1.62 7.15
N ILE A 55 -6.73 1.60 5.90
CA ILE A 55 -6.88 0.44 5.00
C ILE A 55 -6.19 -0.84 5.51
N THR A 56 -5.32 -0.77 6.52
CA THR A 56 -4.66 -1.97 7.07
C THR A 56 -5.62 -2.86 7.87
N LYS A 57 -6.71 -2.28 8.40
CA LYS A 57 -7.72 -2.99 9.18
C LYS A 57 -8.93 -3.43 8.36
N ALA A 58 -9.00 -3.02 7.09
CA ALA A 58 -10.12 -3.31 6.22
C ALA A 58 -10.25 -4.83 5.97
N GLN A 59 -11.48 -5.35 6.09
CA GLN A 59 -11.77 -6.76 5.81
C GLN A 59 -11.88 -7.03 4.31
N ILE A 60 -12.32 -6.02 3.54
CA ILE A 60 -12.47 -6.06 2.09
C ILE A 60 -11.78 -4.82 1.55
N ILE A 61 -10.94 -5.00 0.53
CA ILE A 61 -10.25 -3.90 -0.13
C ILE A 61 -10.55 -3.97 -1.62
N VAL A 62 -11.01 -2.85 -2.17
CA VAL A 62 -11.09 -2.63 -3.62
C VAL A 62 -9.92 -1.72 -4.00
N SER A 63 -8.97 -2.25 -4.75
CA SER A 63 -7.74 -1.59 -5.11
C SER A 63 -7.73 -1.22 -6.59
N VAL A 64 -7.45 0.05 -6.89
CA VAL A 64 -7.38 0.54 -8.27
C VAL A 64 -5.95 0.72 -8.74
N GLY A 65 -5.69 0.30 -9.97
CA GLY A 65 -4.43 0.51 -10.67
C GLY A 65 -4.53 1.49 -11.82
N ARG A 66 -3.40 1.77 -12.48
CA ARG A 66 -3.33 2.63 -13.67
C ARG A 66 -4.28 2.18 -14.78
N GLY A 67 -4.60 0.88 -14.86
CA GLY A 67 -5.53 0.33 -15.83
C GLY A 67 -6.96 0.85 -15.72
N ILE A 68 -7.31 1.55 -14.63
CA ILE A 68 -8.61 2.24 -14.47
C ILE A 68 -8.78 3.41 -15.45
N GLY A 69 -7.70 3.96 -16.01
CA GLY A 69 -7.74 4.89 -17.14
C GLY A 69 -8.05 6.35 -16.78
N LYS A 70 -9.18 6.64 -16.12
CA LYS A 70 -9.60 8.01 -15.75
C LYS A 70 -10.02 8.09 -14.28
N LYS A 71 -9.98 9.31 -13.72
CA LYS A 71 -10.41 9.59 -12.34
C LYS A 71 -11.85 9.14 -12.07
N ASP A 72 -12.75 9.21 -13.06
CA ASP A 72 -14.14 8.74 -12.95
C ASP A 72 -14.24 7.24 -12.62
N GLY A 73 -13.26 6.43 -13.03
CA GLY A 73 -13.25 5.00 -12.69
C GLY A 73 -12.94 4.73 -11.21
N ILE A 74 -12.41 5.71 -10.49
CA ILE A 74 -12.23 5.63 -9.04
C ILE A 74 -13.58 5.69 -8.34
N GLU A 75 -14.51 6.52 -8.83
CA GLU A 75 -15.86 6.61 -8.26
C GLU A 75 -16.60 5.28 -8.45
N LEU A 76 -16.40 4.63 -9.59
CA LEU A 76 -16.94 3.29 -9.83
C LEU A 76 -16.36 2.25 -8.85
N ALA A 77 -15.04 2.29 -8.60
CA ALA A 77 -14.40 1.43 -7.61
C ALA A 77 -14.86 1.73 -6.18
N LYS A 78 -15.12 3.01 -5.87
CA LYS A 78 -15.64 3.46 -4.58
C LYS A 78 -17.06 2.96 -4.34
N GLN A 79 -17.92 3.00 -5.35
CA GLN A 79 -19.27 2.42 -5.26
C GLN A 79 -19.21 0.91 -4.98
N LEU A 80 -18.30 0.19 -5.65
CA LEU A 80 -18.07 -1.24 -5.38
C LEU A 80 -17.58 -1.47 -3.94
N ALA A 81 -16.61 -0.68 -3.47
CA ALA A 81 -16.13 -0.76 -2.11
C ALA A 81 -17.25 -0.53 -1.08
N GLN A 82 -18.05 0.51 -1.27
CA GLN A 82 -19.18 0.83 -0.39
C GLN A 82 -20.23 -0.27 -0.36
N LYS A 83 -20.62 -0.83 -1.52
CA LYS A 83 -21.58 -1.93 -1.59
C LYS A 83 -21.08 -3.19 -0.89
N LEU A 84 -19.78 -3.45 -0.92
CA LEU A 84 -19.16 -4.58 -0.24
C LEU A 84 -18.83 -4.30 1.24
N GLY A 85 -19.05 -3.07 1.75
CA GLY A 85 -18.61 -2.67 3.08
C GLY A 85 -17.09 -2.70 3.25
N GLY A 86 -16.36 -2.51 2.15
CA GLY A 86 -14.90 -2.49 2.09
C GLY A 86 -14.34 -1.09 1.90
N GLU A 87 -13.01 -1.02 1.87
CA GLU A 87 -12.27 0.22 1.71
C GLU A 87 -11.63 0.35 0.33
N LEU A 88 -11.50 1.59 -0.13
CA LEU A 88 -10.83 1.92 -1.37
C LEU A 88 -9.32 2.09 -1.14
N ALA A 89 -8.54 1.38 -1.94
CA ALA A 89 -7.09 1.46 -1.98
C ALA A 89 -6.59 1.70 -3.42
N GLY A 90 -5.29 1.97 -3.57
CA GLY A 90 -4.69 2.18 -4.88
C GLY A 90 -3.27 1.64 -4.98
N SER A 91 -2.83 1.40 -6.21
CA SER A 91 -1.41 1.20 -6.50
C SER A 91 -0.66 2.53 -6.57
N ARG A 92 0.68 2.48 -6.54
CA ARG A 92 1.53 3.67 -6.58
C ARG A 92 1.20 4.66 -7.72
N PRO A 93 0.99 4.21 -8.97
CA PRO A 93 0.55 5.11 -10.04
C PRO A 93 -0.68 5.95 -9.71
N VAL A 94 -1.65 5.38 -8.99
CA VAL A 94 -2.90 6.08 -8.65
C VAL A 94 -2.70 7.00 -7.44
N CYS A 95 -1.97 6.56 -6.42
CA CYS A 95 -1.80 7.33 -5.19
C CYS A 95 -0.72 8.42 -5.27
N SER A 96 0.48 8.09 -5.75
CA SER A 96 1.64 8.98 -5.68
C SER A 96 2.05 9.60 -7.01
N ASP A 97 1.74 8.97 -8.16
CA ASP A 97 2.12 9.55 -9.45
C ASP A 97 1.00 10.46 -9.97
N LEU A 98 -0.25 9.96 -9.99
CA LEU A 98 -1.42 10.68 -10.50
C LEU A 98 -2.20 11.46 -9.43
N HIS A 99 -1.93 11.22 -8.14
CA HIS A 99 -2.62 11.88 -7.01
C HIS A 99 -4.15 11.78 -7.08
N TRP A 100 -4.61 10.63 -7.57
CA TRP A 100 -6.02 10.29 -7.75
C TRP A 100 -6.66 9.80 -6.46
N LEU A 101 -5.85 9.19 -5.60
CA LEU A 101 -6.17 8.81 -4.23
C LEU A 101 -5.10 9.35 -3.29
N GLU A 102 -5.45 9.48 -2.01
CA GLU A 102 -4.50 9.83 -0.96
C GLU A 102 -3.37 8.80 -0.87
N GLU A 103 -2.16 9.26 -0.57
CA GLU A 103 -0.98 8.41 -0.39
C GLU A 103 -1.18 7.36 0.72
N ASP A 104 -1.98 7.68 1.73
CA ASP A 104 -2.34 6.79 2.84
C ASP A 104 -3.16 5.57 2.40
N ARG A 105 -3.68 5.57 1.17
CA ARG A 105 -4.41 4.45 0.55
C ARG A 105 -3.54 3.61 -0.37
N GLN A 106 -2.26 3.94 -0.50
CA GLN A 106 -1.32 3.20 -1.34
C GLN A 106 -1.03 1.82 -0.76
N VAL A 107 -1.18 0.78 -1.58
CA VAL A 107 -0.77 -0.60 -1.25
C VAL A 107 0.48 -0.98 -2.04
N GLY A 108 1.46 -1.54 -1.33
CA GLY A 108 2.70 -2.04 -1.90
C GLY A 108 3.91 -1.91 -0.97
N LEU A 109 5.10 -2.19 -1.50
CA LEU A 109 6.40 -2.13 -0.81
C LEU A 109 6.69 -0.73 -0.25
N SER A 110 6.37 0.32 -1.02
CA SER A 110 6.48 1.72 -0.60
C SER A 110 5.19 2.28 0.02
N GLY A 111 4.17 1.45 0.19
CA GLY A 111 2.87 1.83 0.75
C GLY A 111 2.56 1.02 2.01
N LYS A 112 1.27 0.86 2.29
CA LYS A 112 0.79 0.02 3.39
C LYS A 112 0.74 -1.45 2.95
N LYS A 113 1.12 -2.33 3.88
CA LYS A 113 0.90 -3.77 3.76
C LYS A 113 -0.45 -4.11 4.38
N VAL A 114 -1.28 -4.82 3.64
CA VAL A 114 -2.67 -5.13 4.01
C VAL A 114 -2.91 -6.63 4.01
N ARG A 115 -3.87 -7.08 4.82
CA ARG A 115 -4.24 -8.50 4.96
C ARG A 115 -5.76 -8.71 5.02
N PRO A 116 -6.52 -8.23 4.01
CA PRO A 116 -7.97 -8.39 4.01
C PRO A 116 -8.39 -9.84 3.76
N LYS A 117 -9.66 -10.13 4.04
CA LYS A 117 -10.31 -11.37 3.61
C LYS A 117 -10.50 -11.40 2.10
N ILE A 118 -10.85 -10.27 1.49
CA ILE A 118 -11.05 -10.15 0.04
C ILE A 118 -10.29 -8.93 -0.49
N TYR A 119 -9.49 -9.13 -1.52
CA TYR A 119 -8.76 -8.10 -2.24
C TYR A 119 -9.19 -8.09 -3.70
N ILE A 120 -9.81 -7.01 -4.16
CA ILE A 120 -10.26 -6.86 -5.54
C ILE A 120 -9.30 -5.92 -6.25
N ALA A 121 -8.52 -6.44 -7.19
CA ALA A 121 -7.54 -5.70 -7.98
C ALA A 121 -8.14 -5.25 -9.33
N LEU A 122 -8.46 -3.96 -9.46
CA LEU A 122 -9.04 -3.36 -10.65
C LEU A 122 -7.95 -2.69 -11.49
N GLY A 123 -7.62 -3.28 -12.64
CA GLY A 123 -6.67 -2.69 -13.59
C GLY A 123 -5.24 -2.58 -13.06
N ILE A 124 -4.85 -3.51 -12.19
CA ILE A 124 -3.50 -3.59 -11.61
C ILE A 124 -2.69 -4.60 -12.42
N SER A 125 -1.46 -4.23 -12.78
CA SER A 125 -0.57 -5.11 -13.57
C SER A 125 0.04 -6.25 -12.76
N GLY A 126 0.17 -6.10 -11.43
CA GLY A 126 0.76 -7.12 -10.56
C GLY A 126 2.28 -7.06 -10.48
N GLN A 127 2.86 -5.87 -10.61
CA GLN A 127 4.28 -5.67 -10.32
C GLN A 127 4.60 -6.05 -8.87
N ILE A 128 5.77 -6.64 -8.63
CA ILE A 128 6.17 -7.15 -7.31
C ILE A 128 6.06 -6.10 -6.20
N GLN A 129 6.32 -4.83 -6.52
CA GLN A 129 6.17 -3.72 -5.58
C GLN A 129 4.74 -3.61 -5.05
N HIS A 130 3.71 -3.92 -5.85
CA HIS A 130 2.34 -3.93 -5.37
C HIS A 130 1.99 -5.23 -4.65
N ILE A 131 2.39 -6.37 -5.24
CA ILE A 131 2.07 -7.72 -4.72
C ILE A 131 2.56 -7.91 -3.28
N VAL A 132 3.77 -7.46 -2.94
CA VAL A 132 4.30 -7.57 -1.57
C VAL A 132 3.37 -6.91 -0.52
N GLY A 133 2.60 -5.90 -0.93
CA GLY A 133 1.65 -5.21 -0.06
C GLY A 133 0.33 -5.97 0.16
N MET A 134 -0.07 -6.87 -0.74
CA MET A 134 -1.38 -7.54 -0.72
C MET A 134 -1.33 -9.06 -0.74
N ARG A 135 -0.15 -9.67 -0.89
CA ARG A 135 0.05 -11.13 -0.99
C ARG A 135 -0.54 -11.93 0.18
N ASP A 136 -0.60 -11.32 1.37
CA ASP A 136 -1.16 -11.94 2.57
C ASP A 136 -2.71 -11.86 2.63
N SER A 137 -3.37 -11.46 1.54
CA SER A 137 -4.84 -11.47 1.43
C SER A 137 -5.36 -12.90 1.30
N LYS A 138 -6.53 -13.19 1.87
CA LYS A 138 -7.09 -14.56 1.80
C LYS A 138 -7.65 -14.93 0.43
N ILE A 139 -8.32 -13.97 -0.22
CA ILE A 139 -8.90 -14.14 -1.55
C ILE A 139 -8.51 -12.92 -2.38
N VAL A 140 -7.91 -13.14 -3.54
CA VAL A 140 -7.53 -12.14 -4.52
C VAL A 140 -8.36 -12.31 -5.78
N ILE A 141 -9.10 -11.27 -6.15
CA ILE A 141 -9.90 -11.20 -7.36
C ILE A 141 -9.28 -10.15 -8.27
N ALA A 142 -8.82 -10.52 -9.47
CA ALA A 142 -8.22 -9.60 -10.42
C ALA A 142 -9.14 -9.35 -11.62
N ILE A 143 -9.32 -8.08 -11.98
CA ILE A 143 -10.04 -7.66 -13.19
C ILE A 143 -9.09 -6.83 -14.04
N ASN A 144 -8.70 -7.36 -15.19
CA ASN A 144 -7.78 -6.67 -16.10
C ASN A 144 -8.16 -6.95 -17.56
N LYS A 145 -7.96 -5.95 -18.44
CA LYS A 145 -8.17 -6.11 -19.88
C LYS A 145 -7.09 -6.98 -20.54
N ASP A 146 -5.88 -6.98 -19.96
CA ASP A 146 -4.75 -7.72 -20.48
C ASP A 146 -4.70 -9.10 -19.83
N LYS A 147 -4.99 -10.15 -20.61
CA LYS A 147 -4.95 -11.55 -20.18
C LYS A 147 -3.58 -12.02 -19.69
N ASN A 148 -2.51 -11.34 -20.09
CA ASN A 148 -1.14 -11.69 -19.74
C ASN A 148 -0.63 -10.91 -18.51
N ALA A 149 -1.50 -10.15 -17.84
CA ALA A 149 -1.10 -9.35 -16.68
C ALA A 149 -0.59 -10.24 -15.54
N PRO A 150 0.61 -9.98 -14.99
CA PRO A 150 1.20 -10.75 -13.88
C PRO A 150 0.31 -10.87 -12.64
N ILE A 151 -0.64 -9.96 -12.43
CA ILE A 151 -1.59 -10.03 -11.31
C ILE A 151 -2.38 -11.34 -11.29
N PHE A 152 -2.61 -11.97 -12.45
CA PHE A 152 -3.34 -13.23 -12.52
C PHE A 152 -2.57 -14.40 -11.92
N ASN A 153 -1.25 -14.30 -11.79
CA ASN A 153 -0.45 -15.34 -11.12
C ASN A 153 -0.62 -15.34 -9.59
N GLU A 154 -1.11 -14.23 -9.02
CA GLU A 154 -1.34 -14.07 -7.59
C GLU A 154 -2.85 -13.97 -7.28
N ALA A 155 -3.72 -14.16 -8.29
CA ALA A 155 -5.17 -14.06 -8.15
C ALA A 155 -5.80 -15.46 -8.01
N ASP A 156 -6.69 -15.62 -7.04
CA ASP A 156 -7.55 -16.80 -6.92
C ASP A 156 -8.64 -16.80 -8.00
N TYR A 157 -9.14 -15.61 -8.35
CA TYR A 157 -10.13 -15.42 -9.41
C TYR A 157 -9.69 -14.33 -10.38
N GLY A 158 -9.61 -14.65 -11.67
CA GLY A 158 -9.23 -13.71 -12.72
C GLY A 158 -10.37 -13.48 -13.71
N ILE A 159 -10.71 -12.22 -13.96
CA ILE A 159 -11.64 -11.79 -15.01
C ILE A 159 -10.86 -10.99 -16.05
N VAL A 160 -10.78 -11.53 -17.27
CA VAL A 160 -10.24 -10.80 -18.42
C VAL A 160 -11.36 -9.98 -19.05
N GLY A 161 -11.31 -8.66 -18.89
CA GLY A 161 -12.36 -7.80 -19.39
C GLY A 161 -12.17 -6.32 -19.08
N ASP A 162 -13.05 -5.50 -19.67
CA ASP A 162 -13.10 -4.07 -19.41
C ASP A 162 -13.74 -3.81 -18.04
N ILE A 163 -13.02 -3.10 -17.17
CA ILE A 163 -13.45 -2.72 -15.82
C ILE A 163 -14.77 -1.94 -15.87
N TYR A 164 -14.95 -1.09 -16.87
CA TYR A 164 -16.18 -0.29 -17.04
C TYR A 164 -17.39 -1.11 -17.49
N LYS A 165 -17.21 -2.38 -17.87
CA LYS A 165 -18.30 -3.32 -18.14
C LYS A 165 -18.50 -4.29 -16.99
N VAL A 166 -17.39 -4.84 -16.48
CA VAL A 166 -17.42 -5.87 -15.43
C VAL A 166 -17.88 -5.31 -14.09
N VAL A 167 -17.35 -4.15 -13.65
CA VAL A 167 -17.71 -3.60 -12.33
C VAL A 167 -19.19 -3.20 -12.24
N PRO A 168 -19.81 -2.53 -13.23
CA PRO A 168 -21.25 -2.28 -13.20
C PRO A 168 -22.10 -3.56 -13.22
N MET A 169 -21.66 -4.61 -13.90
CA MET A 169 -22.35 -5.91 -13.88
C MET A 169 -22.28 -6.56 -12.49
N LEU A 170 -21.12 -6.50 -11.83
CA LEU A 170 -20.96 -6.98 -10.46
C LEU A 170 -21.84 -6.18 -9.49
N LEU A 171 -21.84 -4.85 -9.61
CA LEU A 171 -22.70 -3.97 -8.81
C LEU A 171 -24.18 -4.37 -8.94
N LYS A 172 -24.68 -4.55 -10.16
CA LYS A 172 -26.07 -4.99 -10.40
C LYS A 172 -26.38 -6.36 -9.79
N LYS A 173 -25.42 -7.28 -9.80
CA LYS A 173 -25.60 -8.62 -9.22
C LYS A 173 -25.57 -8.62 -7.69
N LEU A 174 -24.91 -7.63 -7.07
CA LEU A 174 -24.89 -7.42 -5.62
C LEU A 174 -26.15 -6.71 -5.10
N GLU A 175 -27.00 -6.18 -5.99
CA GLU A 175 -28.29 -5.56 -5.62
C GLU A 175 -29.46 -6.56 -5.57
N GLY A 176 -29.22 -7.83 -5.92
CA GLY A 176 -30.21 -8.90 -5.93
C GLY A 176 -30.16 -9.79 -4.69
#